data_AF-A0A7J8QSZ1-F1
#
_entry.id   AF-A0A7J8QSZ1-F1
#
_cell.length_a   1.000
_cell.length_b   1.000
_cell.length_c   1.000
_cell.angle_alpha   90.00
_cell.angle_beta   90.00
_cell.angle_gamma   90.00
#
_symmetry.space_group_name_H-M   'P 1'
#
loop_
_entity.id
_entity.type
_entity.pdbx_description
1 polymer ?
#
loop_
_entity_poly.entity_id
_entity_poly.type
_entity_poly.pdbx_seq_one_letter_code
_entity_poly.pdbx_strand_id
1 'polypeptide(L)'
;MTSKQKVEELQNNIDSMQGEFSSFMLLLNGLTKNNPTTHADDYDLEPYPLDPLPCMDDVNDEELQKMEEARQAYVAAVAATKEKQDEESLAAAASARLYLQSFLFRSESME
;
A
#
# COMPACT_ATOMS: atom_id res chain seq x y z
N MET A 1 -38.66 -30.72 -22.85
CA MET A 1 -38.21 -30.95 -21.46
C MET A 1 -39.37 -31.48 -20.65
N THR A 2 -39.30 -32.72 -20.16
CA THR A 2 -40.35 -33.31 -19.30
C THR A 2 -40.14 -32.87 -17.86
N SER A 3 -41.20 -32.89 -17.03
CA SER A 3 -41.12 -32.45 -15.62
C SER A 3 -40.05 -33.18 -14.81
N LYS A 4 -39.73 -34.44 -15.15
CA LYS A 4 -38.72 -35.26 -14.48
C LYS A 4 -37.30 -34.73 -14.74
N GLN A 5 -37.02 -34.34 -15.97
CA GLN A 5 -35.71 -33.81 -16.37
C GLN A 5 -35.36 -32.51 -15.64
N LYS A 6 -36.37 -31.65 -15.40
CA LYS A 6 -36.19 -30.41 -14.63
C LYS A 6 -35.86 -30.66 -13.15
N VAL A 7 -36.37 -31.75 -12.58
CA VAL A 7 -36.11 -32.13 -11.19
C VAL A 7 -34.69 -32.66 -11.04
N GLU A 8 -34.22 -33.48 -11.99
CA GLU A 8 -32.83 -33.97 -12.02
C GLU A 8 -31.82 -32.82 -12.19
N GLU A 9 -32.09 -31.86 -13.08
CA GLU A 9 -31.25 -30.69 -13.27
C GLU A 9 -31.16 -29.82 -12.00
N LEU A 10 -32.29 -29.62 -11.31
CA LEU A 10 -32.31 -28.88 -10.06
C LEU A 10 -31.51 -29.58 -8.95
N GLN A 11 -31.61 -30.92 -8.86
CA GLN A 11 -30.84 -31.69 -7.89
C GLN A 11 -29.34 -31.59 -8.14
N ASN A 12 -28.91 -31.73 -9.40
CA ASN A 12 -27.51 -31.59 -9.78
C ASN A 12 -26.94 -30.20 -9.43
N ASN A 13 -27.74 -29.14 -9.63
CA ASN A 13 -27.34 -27.78 -9.25
C ASN A 13 -27.21 -27.62 -7.74
N ILE A 14 -28.13 -28.19 -6.95
CA ILE A 14 -28.07 -28.16 -5.48
C ILE A 14 -26.82 -28.91 -4.98
N ASP A 15 -26.55 -30.09 -5.54
CA ASP A 15 -25.39 -30.90 -5.16
C ASP A 15 -24.07 -30.20 -5.52
N SER A 16 -24.02 -29.52 -6.68
CA SER A 16 -22.88 -28.71 -7.09
C SER A 16 -22.65 -27.53 -6.14
N MET A 17 -23.70 -26.77 -5.81
CA MET A 17 -23.61 -25.61 -4.92
C MET A 17 -23.19 -26.02 -3.50
N GLN A 18 -23.63 -27.18 -3.01
CA GLN A 18 -23.27 -27.68 -1.67
C GLN A 18 -21.76 -27.83 -1.47
N GLY A 19 -21.04 -28.30 -2.50
CA GLY A 19 -19.58 -28.43 -2.48
C GLY A 19 -18.88 -27.07 -2.42
N GLU A 20 -19.37 -26.10 -3.18
CA GLU A 20 -18.84 -24.73 -3.21
C GLU A 20 -19.04 -24.03 -1.86
N PHE A 21 -20.25 -24.12 -1.29
CA PHE A 21 -20.54 -23.58 0.05
C PHE A 21 -19.68 -24.21 1.14
N SER A 22 -19.43 -25.52 1.06
CA SER A 22 -18.56 -26.21 2.03
C SER A 22 -17.12 -25.72 1.95
N SER A 23 -16.62 -25.51 0.72
CA SER A 23 -15.26 -24.99 0.48
C SER A 23 -15.11 -23.56 0.98
N PHE A 24 -16.12 -22.72 0.75
CA PHE A 24 -16.15 -21.34 1.23
C PHE A 24 -16.18 -21.26 2.77
N MET A 25 -16.99 -22.09 3.43
CA MET A 25 -17.04 -22.16 4.89
C MET A 25 -15.73 -22.65 5.51
N LEU A 26 -15.03 -23.59 4.86
CA LEU A 26 -13.70 -24.04 5.27
C LEU A 26 -12.67 -22.90 5.23
N LEU A 27 -12.70 -22.08 4.18
CA LEU A 27 -11.84 -20.89 4.05
C LEU A 27 -12.12 -19.88 5.18
N LEU A 28 -13.38 -19.53 5.41
CA LEU A 28 -13.76 -18.61 6.47
C LEU A 28 -13.33 -19.12 7.85
N ASN A 29 -13.50 -20.41 8.12
CA ASN A 29 -13.07 -21.02 9.38
C ASN A 29 -11.53 -21.07 9.53
N GLY A 30 -10.80 -21.13 8.41
CA GLY A 30 -9.35 -20.96 8.40
C GLY A 30 -8.93 -19.54 8.78
N LEU A 31 -9.64 -18.54 8.26
CA LEU A 31 -9.37 -17.12 8.52
C LEU A 31 -9.79 -16.66 9.92
N THR A 32 -10.84 -17.25 10.51
CA THR A 32 -11.27 -16.92 11.88
C THR A 32 -10.44 -17.60 12.96
N LYS A 33 -9.60 -18.59 12.61
CA LYS A 33 -8.61 -19.18 13.52
C LYS A 33 -7.43 -18.22 13.71
N ASN A 34 -7.72 -17.11 14.38
CA ASN A 34 -6.71 -16.30 15.03
C ASN A 34 -6.26 -17.09 16.25
N ASN A 35 -5.21 -17.89 16.10
CA ASN A 35 -4.42 -18.26 17.26
C ASN A 35 -3.70 -16.98 17.67
N PRO A 36 -3.99 -16.35 18.82
CA PRO A 36 -3.02 -15.44 19.40
C PRO A 36 -1.85 -16.33 19.85
N THR A 37 -0.99 -16.72 18.91
CA THR A 37 0.38 -17.02 19.26
C THR A 37 0.86 -15.78 19.97
N THR A 38 0.94 -15.90 21.29
CA THR A 38 1.71 -15.05 22.17
C THR A 38 3.16 -15.21 21.72
N HIS A 39 3.49 -14.64 20.57
CA HIS A 39 4.85 -14.38 20.16
C HIS A 39 5.30 -13.21 21.03
N ALA A 40 5.65 -13.53 22.27
CA ALA A 40 6.80 -12.92 22.89
C ALA A 40 8.03 -13.49 22.18
N ASP A 41 8.17 -13.17 20.89
CA ASP A 41 9.47 -13.28 20.25
C ASP A 41 10.25 -12.09 20.74
N ASP A 42 11.34 -12.39 21.46
CA ASP A 42 12.50 -11.52 21.59
C ASP A 42 12.90 -11.06 20.19
N TYR A 43 12.30 -9.96 19.75
CA TYR A 43 12.78 -9.24 18.58
C TYR A 43 14.06 -8.52 19.00
N ASP A 44 15.16 -9.28 19.11
CA ASP A 44 16.45 -8.82 18.62
C ASP A 44 16.33 -8.69 17.09
N LEU A 45 15.47 -7.77 16.66
CA LEU A 45 15.56 -7.18 15.33
C LEU A 45 16.89 -6.45 15.38
N GLU A 46 17.95 -7.05 14.83
CA GLU A 46 19.07 -6.25 14.32
C GLU A 46 18.42 -5.07 13.61
N PRO A 47 18.67 -3.81 14.07
CA PRO A 47 18.09 -2.65 13.45
C PRO A 47 18.36 -2.79 11.97
N TYR A 48 17.29 -2.91 11.17
CA TYR A 48 17.42 -2.94 9.72
C TYR A 48 18.40 -1.81 9.38
N PRO A 49 19.53 -2.07 8.72
CA PRO A 49 20.50 -1.02 8.44
C PRO A 49 19.81 -0.03 7.53
N LEU A 50 19.15 0.96 8.15
CA LEU A 50 18.67 2.15 7.50
C LEU A 50 19.95 2.82 7.07
N ASP A 51 20.12 2.94 5.75
CA ASP A 51 21.19 3.77 5.20
C ASP A 51 21.18 5.08 6.00
N PRO A 52 22.33 5.52 6.55
CA PRO A 52 22.40 6.75 7.30
C PRO A 52 21.74 7.84 6.47
N LEU A 53 20.67 8.44 7.01
CA LEU A 53 20.05 9.58 6.35
C LEU A 53 21.15 10.63 6.15
N PRO A 54 21.20 11.29 4.98
CA PRO A 54 22.19 12.31 4.72
C PRO A 54 22.17 13.35 5.85
N CYS A 55 23.35 13.73 6.32
CA CYS A 55 23.50 14.70 7.40
C CYS A 55 22.86 16.02 6.96
N MET A 56 21.83 16.46 7.69
CA MET A 56 21.10 17.70 7.40
C MET A 56 21.70 18.91 8.14
N ASP A 57 22.84 18.75 8.82
CA ASP A 57 23.45 19.82 9.65
C ASP A 57 23.99 21.00 8.82
N ASP A 58 24.19 20.83 7.50
CA ASP A 58 24.63 21.88 6.57
C ASP A 58 23.48 22.60 5.84
N VAL A 59 22.22 22.24 6.14
CA VAL A 59 21.05 22.85 5.49
C VAL A 59 20.76 24.20 6.16
N ASN A 60 20.91 25.29 5.41
CA ASN A 60 20.57 26.63 5.91
C ASN A 60 19.05 26.83 6.09
N ASP A 61 18.64 27.80 6.92
CA ASP A 61 17.23 28.07 7.22
C ASP A 61 16.36 28.35 5.98
N GLU A 62 16.92 29.00 4.96
CA GLU A 62 16.21 29.31 3.71
C GLU A 62 15.94 28.03 2.90
N GLU A 63 16.90 27.11 2.86
CA GLU A 63 16.79 25.81 2.21
C GLU A 63 15.84 24.89 2.96
N LEU A 64 15.85 24.95 4.30
CA LEU A 64 14.87 24.29 5.15
C LEU A 64 13.44 24.79 4.84
N GLN A 65 13.25 26.10 4.70
CA GLN A 65 11.96 26.68 4.33
C GLN A 65 11.51 26.21 2.93
N LYS A 66 12.41 26.24 1.94
CA LYS A 66 12.11 25.77 0.57
C LYS A 66 11.75 24.29 0.53
N MET A 67 12.41 23.47 1.34
CA MET A 67 12.10 22.04 1.46
C MET A 67 10.70 21.83 2.06
N GLU A 68 10.32 22.62 3.07
CA GLU A 68 8.98 22.55 3.66
C GLU A 68 7.88 23.01 2.67
N GLU A 69 8.14 24.08 1.92
CA GLU A 69 7.24 24.52 0.83
C GLU A 69 7.09 23.43 -0.25
N ALA A 70 8.20 22.79 -0.65
CA ALA A 70 8.19 21.66 -1.59
C ALA A 70 7.38 20.48 -1.05
N ARG A 71 7.50 20.17 0.25
CA ARG A 71 6.73 19.12 0.92
C ARG A 71 5.23 19.43 0.89
N GLN A 72 4.84 20.65 1.19
CA GLN A 72 3.44 21.09 1.14
C GLN A 72 2.88 21.02 -0.28
N ALA A 73 3.65 21.45 -1.29
CA ALA A 73 3.27 21.36 -2.69
C ALA A 73 3.05 19.91 -3.15
N TYR A 74 3.94 18.99 -2.76
CA TYR A 74 3.78 17.57 -3.04
C TYR A 74 2.49 16.99 -2.41
N VAL A 75 2.22 17.30 -1.14
CA VAL A 75 0.99 16.85 -0.46
C VAL A 75 -0.26 17.39 -1.16
N ALA A 76 -0.26 18.66 -1.56
CA ALA A 76 -1.36 19.26 -2.31
C ALA A 76 -1.56 18.61 -3.67
N ALA A 77 -0.47 18.33 -4.40
CA ALA A 77 -0.52 17.65 -5.70
C ALA A 77 -1.04 16.20 -5.58
N VAL A 78 -0.66 15.47 -4.53
CA VAL A 78 -1.20 14.14 -4.24
C VAL A 78 -2.69 14.20 -3.91
N ALA A 79 -3.13 15.21 -3.14
CA ALA A 79 -4.55 15.40 -2.85
C ALA A 79 -5.35 15.70 -4.14
N ALA A 80 -4.84 16.58 -5.00
CA ALA A 80 -5.45 16.88 -6.30
C ALA A 80 -5.51 15.65 -7.22
N THR A 81 -4.45 14.83 -7.24
CA THR A 81 -4.42 13.56 -7.99
C THR A 81 -5.49 12.60 -7.50
N LYS A 82 -5.72 12.53 -6.19
CA LYS A 82 -6.78 11.68 -5.62
C LYS A 82 -8.18 12.13 -6.04
N GLU A 83 -8.39 13.43 -6.18
CA GLU A 83 -9.68 14.01 -6.57
C GLU A 83 -9.97 13.84 -8.07
N LYS A 84 -9.01 14.18 -8.93
CA LYS A 84 -9.23 14.24 -10.38
C LYS A 84 -8.83 12.96 -11.13
N GLN A 85 -7.82 12.24 -10.63
CA GLN A 85 -7.29 11.00 -11.22
C GLN A 85 -6.88 11.12 -12.70
N ASP A 86 -6.51 12.32 -13.15
CA ASP A 86 -6.06 12.58 -14.52
C ASP A 86 -4.53 12.53 -14.64
N GLU A 87 -4.06 12.41 -15.88
CA GLU A 87 -2.63 12.29 -16.20
C GLU A 87 -1.83 13.56 -15.85
N GLU A 88 -2.43 14.73 -15.99
CA GLU A 88 -1.79 16.01 -15.66
C GLU A 88 -1.58 16.14 -14.14
N SER A 89 -2.58 15.78 -13.34
CA SER A 89 -2.47 15.74 -11.88
C SER A 89 -1.44 14.72 -11.42
N LEU A 90 -1.38 13.53 -12.06
CA LEU A 90 -0.36 12.52 -11.77
C LEU A 90 1.06 13.02 -12.11
N ALA A 91 1.22 13.68 -13.26
CA ALA A 91 2.48 14.29 -13.67
C ALA A 91 2.92 15.40 -12.71
N ALA A 92 1.98 16.23 -12.22
CA ALA A 92 2.24 17.26 -11.22
C ALA A 92 2.67 16.68 -9.86
N ALA A 93 2.06 15.58 -9.41
CA ALA A 93 2.48 14.90 -8.20
C ALA A 93 3.87 14.26 -8.34
N ALA A 94 4.17 13.70 -9.51
CA ALA A 94 5.49 13.14 -9.83
C ALA A 94 6.57 14.23 -9.86
N SER A 95 6.32 15.36 -10.50
CA SER A 95 7.27 16.48 -10.57
C SER A 95 7.51 17.11 -9.19
N ALA A 96 6.46 17.30 -8.39
CA ALA A 96 6.57 17.78 -7.01
C ALA A 96 7.38 16.81 -6.13
N ARG A 97 7.22 15.49 -6.32
CA ARG A 97 8.03 14.47 -5.63
C ARG A 97 9.50 14.57 -6.01
N LEU A 98 9.81 14.68 -7.30
CA LEU A 98 11.19 14.81 -7.78
C LEU A 98 11.86 16.07 -7.24
N TYR A 99 11.11 17.19 -7.20
CA TYR A 99 11.60 18.43 -6.61
C TYR A 99 11.91 18.28 -5.12
N LEU A 100 11.01 17.68 -4.33
CA LEU A 100 11.25 17.41 -2.91
C LEU A 100 12.47 16.48 -2.70
N GLN A 101 12.62 15.45 -3.54
CA GLN A 101 13.76 14.53 -3.48
C GLN A 101 15.10 15.20 -3.76
N SER A 102 15.13 16.27 -4.55
CA SER A 102 16.37 16.99 -4.86
C SER A 102 17.04 17.62 -3.63
N PHE A 103 16.27 17.91 -2.57
CA PHE A 103 16.81 18.39 -1.29
C PHE A 103 17.47 17.27 -0.47
N LEU A 104 16.96 16.04 -0.57
CA LEU A 104 17.42 14.89 0.22
C LEU A 104 18.65 14.22 -0.40
N PHE A 105 18.75 14.18 -1.73
CA PHE A 105 19.89 13.56 -2.43
C PHE A 105 21.00 14.54 -2.76
N ARG A 106 21.06 15.68 -2.06
CA ARG A 106 22.13 16.66 -2.16
C ARG A 106 23.38 16.19 -1.41
N SER A 107 23.78 14.93 -1.56
CA SER A 107 24.99 14.40 -0.93
C SER A 107 26.22 14.80 -1.77
N GLU A 108 27.01 15.71 -1.19
CA GLU A 108 28.44 15.97 -1.41
C GLU A 108 29.00 15.69 -2.81
N SER A 109 29.15 16.74 -3.63
CA SER A 109 30.31 16.83 -4.51
C SER A 109 31.55 16.97 -3.63
N MET A 110 32.09 15.84 -3.18
CA MET A 110 33.38 15.77 -2.50
C MET A 110 34.46 16.07 -3.57
N GLU A 111 34.89 17.33 -3.66
CA GLU A 111 36.18 17.73 -4.25
C GLU A 111 37.27 17.78 -3.18
#